data_AF-A0AA41MDB2-F1
#
_entry.id   AF-A0AA41MDB2-F1
#
_cell.length_a   1.000
_cell.length_b   1.000
_cell.length_c   1.000
_cell.angle_alpha   90.00
_cell.angle_beta   90.00
_cell.angle_gamma   90.00
#
_symmetry.space_group_name_H-M   'P 1'
#
loop_
_entity.id
_entity.type
_entity.pdbx_description
1 polymer ?
#
loop_
_entity_poly.entity_id
_entity_poly.type
_entity_poly.pdbx_seq_one_letter_code
_entity_poly.pdbx_strand_id
1 'polypeptide(L)'
;MLRDLTDEEKQEYLNEYEAEKIEYNVSMKAYHNSPRILCLHQCKNRAEAALEEESRQRHSRMEKGEPYMSIQPAEDPHDYDDGFSMKHTATTHFQRNHHLISEILSESVVPDVRSIVTTARMQVLKRQVQSLMVHQRKLEGELLQIEEQHQEKKRKFLESTDSFNNELKSLCSLKVEVGMEKIAAEIAQAEEQARKRQGEREKEAAEQAEHSQSGIPPEEGQVANKTEEKKDDESIPMETGGTP
;
A
#
# COMPACT_ATOMS: atom_id res chain seq x y z
N MET A 1 -14.98 -37.66 -59.18
CA MET A 1 -15.33 -36.71 -58.09
C MET A 1 -14.45 -35.47 -58.16
N LEU A 2 -13.16 -35.45 -57.77
CA LEU A 2 -12.35 -34.22 -57.91
C LEU A 2 -11.92 -33.88 -59.36
N ARG A 3 -11.86 -34.89 -60.25
CA ARG A 3 -11.40 -34.74 -61.65
C ARG A 3 -12.44 -34.13 -62.59
N ASP A 4 -13.72 -34.18 -62.21
CA ASP A 4 -14.85 -33.82 -63.08
C ASP A 4 -15.38 -32.40 -62.81
N LEU A 5 -14.79 -31.70 -61.82
CA LEU A 5 -15.15 -30.33 -61.44
C LEU A 5 -14.52 -29.31 -62.36
N THR A 6 -15.23 -28.18 -62.51
CA THR A 6 -14.70 -26.98 -63.17
C THR A 6 -13.53 -26.40 -62.36
N ASP A 7 -12.67 -25.62 -63.01
CA ASP A 7 -11.51 -25.05 -62.33
C ASP A 7 -11.90 -24.03 -61.23
N GLU A 8 -13.09 -23.43 -61.34
CA GLU A 8 -13.70 -22.61 -60.29
C GLU A 8 -14.06 -23.43 -59.05
N GLU A 9 -14.76 -24.55 -59.20
CA GLU A 9 -15.14 -25.40 -58.06
C GLU A 9 -13.91 -26.06 -57.42
N LYS A 10 -12.88 -26.42 -58.20
CA LYS A 10 -11.60 -26.90 -57.65
C LYS A 10 -10.90 -25.82 -56.83
N GLN A 11 -10.98 -24.56 -57.26
CA GLN A 11 -10.39 -23.44 -56.54
C GLN A 11 -11.09 -23.21 -55.19
N GLU A 12 -12.41 -23.39 -55.13
CA GLU A 12 -13.15 -23.33 -53.87
C GLU A 12 -12.65 -24.40 -52.88
N TYR A 13 -12.49 -25.65 -53.31
CA TYR A 13 -11.92 -26.70 -52.43
C TYR A 13 -10.49 -26.41 -51.96
N LEU A 14 -9.66 -25.81 -52.81
CA LEU A 14 -8.30 -25.41 -52.44
C LEU A 14 -8.34 -24.29 -51.39
N ASN A 15 -9.22 -23.30 -51.59
CA ASN A 15 -9.38 -22.18 -50.66
C ASN A 15 -9.93 -22.65 -49.30
N GLU A 16 -10.92 -23.55 -49.31
CA GLU A 16 -11.48 -24.16 -48.09
C GLU A 16 -10.42 -24.95 -47.33
N TYR A 17 -9.62 -25.76 -48.03
CA TYR A 17 -8.51 -26.50 -47.43
C TYR A 17 -7.45 -25.57 -46.83
N GLU A 18 -7.10 -24.47 -47.53
CA GLU A 18 -6.17 -23.47 -46.99
C GLU A 18 -6.74 -22.76 -45.76
N ALA A 19 -8.03 -22.42 -45.77
CA ALA A 19 -8.71 -21.81 -44.63
C ALA A 19 -8.73 -22.75 -43.42
N GLU A 20 -9.14 -24.02 -43.60
CA GLU A 20 -9.19 -25.01 -42.53
C GLU A 20 -7.79 -25.32 -41.98
N LYS A 21 -6.77 -25.36 -42.85
CA LYS A 21 -5.37 -25.49 -42.43
C LYS A 21 -4.94 -24.31 -41.56
N ILE A 22 -5.34 -23.08 -41.88
CA ILE A 22 -5.04 -21.89 -41.06
C ILE A 22 -5.75 -22.00 -39.71
N GLU A 23 -7.04 -22.33 -39.69
CA GLU A 23 -7.82 -22.48 -38.45
C GLU A 23 -7.28 -23.58 -37.53
N TYR A 24 -6.87 -24.72 -38.09
CA TYR A 24 -6.21 -25.79 -37.34
C TYR A 24 -4.92 -25.30 -36.69
N ASN A 25 -4.07 -24.57 -37.42
CA ASN A 25 -2.83 -24.03 -36.87
C ASN A 25 -3.08 -22.99 -35.77
N VAL A 26 -4.10 -22.15 -35.92
CA VAL A 26 -4.52 -21.19 -34.89
C VAL A 26 -5.02 -21.92 -33.64
N SER A 27 -5.87 -22.93 -33.81
CA SER A 27 -6.42 -23.74 -32.72
C SER A 27 -5.35 -24.50 -31.97
N MET A 28 -4.37 -25.08 -32.68
CA MET A 28 -3.22 -25.77 -32.07
C MET A 28 -2.37 -24.82 -31.23
N LYS A 29 -2.10 -23.60 -31.72
CA LYS A 29 -1.39 -22.58 -30.94
C LYS A 29 -2.20 -22.15 -29.71
N ALA A 30 -3.52 -21.97 -29.85
CA ALA A 30 -4.39 -21.63 -28.72
C ALA A 30 -4.42 -22.74 -27.65
N TYR A 31 -4.42 -24.01 -28.06
CA TYR A 31 -4.33 -25.15 -27.16
C TYR A 31 -3.02 -25.17 -26.37
N HIS A 32 -1.88 -25.00 -27.05
CA HIS A 32 -0.57 -24.97 -26.39
C HIS A 32 -0.39 -23.73 -25.49
N ASN A 33 -0.99 -22.60 -25.86
CA ASN A 33 -0.99 -21.38 -25.06
C ASN A 33 -2.10 -21.35 -24.00
N SER A 34 -2.90 -22.41 -23.88
CA SER A 34 -3.98 -22.45 -22.92
C SER A 34 -3.43 -22.42 -21.49
N PRO A 35 -4.10 -21.73 -20.55
CA PRO A 35 -3.64 -21.64 -19.16
C PRO A 35 -3.42 -23.01 -18.51
N ARG A 36 -4.19 -24.02 -18.92
CA ARG A 36 -4.08 -25.40 -18.42
C ARG A 36 -2.78 -26.08 -18.86
N ILE A 37 -2.39 -25.93 -20.13
CA ILE A 37 -1.14 -26.52 -20.66
C ILE A 37 0.08 -25.78 -20.08
N LEU A 38 0.02 -24.45 -20.00
CA LEU A 38 1.08 -23.65 -19.39
C LEU A 38 1.28 -24.01 -17.91
N CYS A 39 0.21 -24.17 -17.15
CA CYS A 39 0.27 -24.61 -15.75
C CYS A 39 0.90 -26.00 -15.62
N LEU A 40 0.50 -26.97 -16.46
CA LEU A 40 1.09 -28.30 -16.47
C LEU A 40 2.60 -28.23 -16.77
N HIS A 41 3.00 -27.41 -17.74
CA HIS A 41 4.41 -27.22 -18.07
C HIS A 41 5.19 -26.60 -16.91
N GLN A 42 4.64 -25.58 -16.26
CA GLN A 42 5.23 -24.94 -15.09
C GLN A 42 5.36 -25.91 -13.90
N CYS A 43 4.32 -26.71 -13.63
CA CYS A 43 4.34 -27.75 -12.60
C CYS A 43 5.40 -28.82 -12.92
N LYS A 44 5.48 -29.26 -14.18
CA LYS A 44 6.49 -30.22 -14.62
C LYS A 44 7.91 -29.69 -14.42
N ASN A 45 8.17 -28.46 -14.85
CA ASN A 45 9.49 -27.82 -14.68
C ASN A 45 9.85 -27.63 -13.20
N ARG A 46 8.86 -27.32 -12.34
CA ARG A 46 9.07 -27.20 -10.89
C ARG A 46 9.40 -28.55 -10.24
N ALA A 47 8.71 -29.62 -10.64
CA ALA A 47 8.99 -30.97 -10.15
C ALA A 47 10.37 -31.46 -10.62
N GLU A 48 10.74 -31.18 -11.87
CA GLU A 48 12.05 -31.52 -12.43
C GLU A 48 13.18 -30.76 -11.74
N ALA A 49 12.99 -29.45 -11.45
CA ALA A 49 13.94 -28.65 -10.69
C ALA A 49 14.13 -29.17 -9.24
N ALA A 50 13.05 -29.60 -8.58
CA ALA A 50 13.14 -30.19 -7.24
C ALA A 50 13.93 -31.50 -7.23
N LEU A 51 13.75 -32.35 -8.25
CA LEU A 51 14.54 -33.58 -8.42
C LEU A 51 16.01 -33.29 -8.77
N GLU A 52 16.29 -32.26 -9.56
CA GLU A 52 17.66 -31.84 -9.86
C GLU A 52 18.35 -31.27 -8.61
N GLU A 53 17.66 -30.46 -7.80
CA GLU A 53 18.16 -29.95 -6.53
C GLU A 53 18.44 -31.09 -5.55
N GLU A 54 17.54 -32.06 -5.42
CA GLU A 54 17.75 -33.25 -4.61
C GLU A 54 18.96 -34.07 -5.11
N SER A 55 19.08 -34.24 -6.43
CA SER A 55 20.21 -34.94 -7.06
C SER A 55 21.54 -34.21 -6.81
N ARG A 56 21.59 -32.88 -6.98
CA ARG A 56 22.75 -32.04 -6.67
C ARG A 56 23.10 -32.09 -5.20
N GLN A 57 22.12 -32.04 -4.31
CA GLN A 57 22.30 -32.15 -2.88
C GLN A 57 22.88 -33.53 -2.52
N ARG A 58 22.34 -34.62 -3.09
CA ARG A 58 22.89 -35.99 -2.95
C ARG A 58 24.34 -36.09 -3.45
N HIS A 59 24.65 -35.49 -4.60
CA HIS A 59 26.01 -35.51 -5.17
C HIS A 59 27.01 -34.70 -4.31
N SER A 60 26.63 -33.50 -3.89
CA SER A 60 27.45 -32.65 -2.99
C SER A 60 27.69 -33.30 -1.63
N ARG A 61 26.73 -34.10 -1.15
CA ARG A 61 26.80 -34.83 0.12
C ARG A 61 27.75 -36.03 0.06
N MET A 62 27.89 -36.68 -1.12
CA MET A 62 28.90 -37.72 -1.33
C MET A 62 30.32 -37.13 -1.39
N GLU A 63 30.49 -35.91 -1.91
CA GLU A 63 31.81 -35.26 -2.06
C GLU A 63 32.35 -34.68 -0.74
N LYS A 64 31.49 -34.23 0.17
CA LYS A 64 31.90 -33.62 1.46
C LYS A 64 32.09 -34.56 2.64
N GLY A 65 31.86 -35.87 2.49
CA GLY A 65 32.01 -36.83 3.60
C GLY A 65 31.14 -36.50 4.82
N GLU A 66 30.03 -35.78 4.62
CA GLU A 66 29.10 -35.43 5.69
C GLU A 66 28.36 -36.70 6.16
N PRO A 67 28.14 -36.88 7.48
CA PRO A 67 27.52 -38.07 8.04
C PRO A 67 26.25 -38.47 7.31
N TYR A 68 26.12 -39.78 7.07
CA TYR A 68 25.06 -40.48 6.36
C TYR A 68 23.67 -40.36 7.01
N MET A 69 23.36 -39.30 7.76
CA MET A 69 22.01 -39.02 8.27
C MET A 69 21.48 -37.71 7.67
N SER A 70 20.66 -37.82 6.61
CA SER A 70 19.84 -36.72 6.13
C SER A 70 18.54 -36.85 6.89
N ILE A 71 18.11 -35.78 7.52
CA ILE A 71 16.75 -35.70 8.04
C ILE A 71 15.87 -35.57 6.79
N GLN A 72 15.42 -36.70 6.26
CA GLN A 72 14.34 -36.69 5.28
C GLN A 72 13.10 -36.15 6.01
N PRO A 73 12.30 -35.28 5.37
CA PRO A 73 10.96 -34.99 5.85
C PRO A 73 10.27 -36.33 6.14
N ALA A 74 9.64 -36.47 7.31
CA ALA A 74 8.91 -37.69 7.61
C ALA A 74 7.81 -37.84 6.56
N GLU A 75 7.79 -38.96 5.84
CA GLU A 75 6.58 -39.37 5.11
C GLU A 75 5.51 -39.60 6.16
N ASP A 76 4.49 -38.74 6.20
CA ASP A 76 3.38 -38.85 7.14
C ASP A 76 2.64 -40.17 6.86
N PRO A 77 2.63 -41.14 7.80
CA PRO A 77 1.91 -42.40 7.62
C PRO A 77 0.40 -42.24 7.37
N HIS A 78 -0.15 -41.05 7.61
CA HIS A 78 -1.55 -40.72 7.41
C HIS A 78 -1.89 -40.17 6.01
N ASP A 79 -0.88 -39.84 5.18
CA ASP A 79 -1.08 -39.26 3.84
C ASP A 79 -1.03 -40.30 2.70
N TYR A 80 -0.85 -41.58 3.01
CA TYR A 80 -0.98 -42.64 2.01
C TYR A 80 -2.46 -42.77 1.62
N ASP A 81 -2.84 -42.19 0.49
CA ASP A 81 -4.05 -42.59 -0.23
C ASP A 81 -3.96 -44.11 -0.46
N ASP A 82 -4.91 -44.88 0.11
CA ASP A 82 -4.89 -46.35 0.30
C ASP A 82 -4.74 -47.20 -1.00
N GLY A 83 -4.32 -46.61 -2.13
CA GLY A 83 -4.18 -47.26 -3.43
C GLY A 83 -5.53 -47.59 -4.08
N PHE A 84 -6.63 -47.34 -3.37
CA PHE A 84 -7.99 -47.57 -3.85
C PHE A 84 -8.56 -46.37 -4.61
N SER A 85 -7.87 -45.21 -4.70
CA SER A 85 -8.41 -44.00 -5.36
C SER A 85 -8.92 -44.21 -6.78
N MET A 86 -8.20 -44.95 -7.64
CA MET A 86 -8.71 -45.30 -8.97
C MET A 86 -9.93 -46.24 -8.92
N LYS A 87 -9.96 -47.21 -7.99
CA LYS A 87 -11.07 -48.16 -7.82
C LYS A 87 -12.32 -47.47 -7.26
N HIS A 88 -12.15 -46.56 -6.29
CA HIS A 88 -13.20 -45.72 -5.75
C HIS A 88 -13.76 -44.80 -6.83
N THR A 89 -12.90 -44.12 -7.59
CA THR A 89 -13.32 -43.26 -8.71
C THR A 89 -14.10 -44.06 -9.75
N ALA A 90 -13.61 -45.25 -10.14
CA ALA A 90 -14.31 -46.13 -11.07
C ALA A 90 -15.67 -46.60 -10.52
N THR A 91 -15.75 -46.92 -9.23
CA THR A 91 -16.99 -47.34 -8.57
C THR A 91 -18.00 -46.20 -8.51
N THR A 92 -17.58 -45.00 -8.12
CA THR A 92 -18.41 -43.79 -8.10
C THR A 92 -18.90 -43.45 -9.50
N HIS A 93 -18.03 -43.54 -10.53
CA HIS A 93 -18.43 -43.35 -11.92
C HIS A 93 -19.42 -44.41 -12.39
N PHE A 94 -19.20 -45.67 -12.04
CA PHE A 94 -20.10 -46.77 -12.37
C PHE A 94 -21.49 -46.55 -11.75
N GLN A 95 -21.55 -46.28 -10.45
CA GLN A 95 -22.82 -46.01 -9.75
C GLN A 95 -23.52 -44.77 -10.29
N ARG A 96 -22.79 -43.67 -10.50
CA ARG A 96 -23.32 -42.46 -11.11
C ARG A 96 -23.88 -42.74 -12.51
N ASN A 97 -23.14 -43.43 -13.36
CA ASN A 97 -23.57 -43.71 -14.73
C ASN A 97 -24.80 -44.62 -14.74
N HIS A 98 -24.84 -45.65 -13.89
CA HIS A 98 -26.01 -46.50 -13.74
C HIS A 98 -27.23 -45.73 -13.24
N HIS A 99 -27.04 -44.80 -12.30
CA HIS A 99 -28.11 -43.93 -11.84
C HIS A 99 -28.62 -43.01 -12.96
N LEU A 100 -27.72 -42.31 -13.67
CA LEU A 100 -28.08 -41.41 -14.77
C LEU A 100 -28.79 -42.14 -15.91
N ILE A 101 -28.32 -43.34 -16.28
CA ILE A 101 -29.00 -44.16 -17.30
C ILE A 101 -30.38 -44.59 -16.81
N SER A 102 -30.51 -44.98 -15.54
CA SER A 102 -31.81 -45.33 -14.96
C SER A 102 -32.76 -44.13 -14.89
N GLU A 103 -32.24 -42.92 -14.68
CA GLU A 103 -33.02 -41.68 -14.69
C GLU A 103 -33.48 -41.33 -16.11
N ILE A 104 -32.60 -41.41 -17.10
CA ILE A 104 -32.92 -41.19 -18.52
C ILE A 104 -33.97 -42.20 -19.02
N LEU A 105 -33.84 -43.46 -18.59
CA LEU A 105 -34.74 -44.55 -18.96
C LEU A 105 -35.90 -44.73 -17.96
N SER A 106 -36.08 -43.78 -17.04
CA SER A 106 -37.20 -43.82 -16.10
C SER A 106 -38.53 -43.60 -16.82
N GLU A 107 -39.63 -43.99 -16.18
CA GLU A 107 -40.98 -43.75 -16.70
C GLU A 107 -41.37 -42.25 -16.69
N SER A 108 -40.46 -41.36 -16.28
CA SER A 108 -40.73 -39.92 -16.27
C SER A 108 -40.87 -39.38 -17.70
N VAL A 109 -42.03 -38.80 -17.98
CA VAL A 109 -42.30 -38.16 -19.27
C VAL A 109 -41.74 -36.74 -19.25
N VAL A 110 -41.10 -36.33 -20.35
CA VAL A 110 -40.61 -34.95 -20.51
C VAL A 110 -41.81 -34.00 -20.48
N PRO A 111 -41.92 -33.08 -19.49
CA PRO A 111 -43.03 -32.15 -19.45
C PRO A 111 -42.97 -31.19 -20.65
N ASP A 112 -44.11 -30.96 -21.32
CA ASP A 112 -44.19 -29.90 -22.33
C ASP A 112 -44.20 -28.53 -21.64
N VAL A 113 -43.04 -27.88 -21.62
CA VAL A 113 -42.80 -26.59 -20.94
C VAL A 113 -43.12 -25.39 -21.82
N ARG A 114 -43.85 -25.54 -22.93
CA ARG A 114 -44.28 -24.43 -23.78
C ARG A 114 -45.24 -23.49 -23.03
N SER A 115 -44.66 -22.62 -22.21
CA SER A 115 -45.40 -21.61 -21.47
C SER A 115 -45.71 -20.45 -22.41
N ILE A 116 -46.97 -20.07 -22.50
CA ILE A 116 -47.38 -18.86 -23.21
C ILE A 116 -46.91 -17.65 -22.39
N VAL A 117 -46.35 -16.66 -23.07
CA VAL A 117 -45.98 -15.40 -22.43
C VAL A 117 -47.25 -14.68 -21.99
N THR A 118 -47.53 -14.70 -20.70
CA THR A 118 -48.73 -14.07 -20.14
C THR A 118 -48.56 -12.54 -20.07
N THR A 119 -49.66 -11.81 -20.22
CA THR A 119 -49.69 -10.36 -20.03
C THR A 119 -49.18 -9.96 -18.64
N ALA A 120 -49.48 -10.74 -17.60
CA ALA A 120 -48.99 -10.51 -16.24
C ALA A 120 -47.45 -10.61 -16.17
N ARG A 121 -46.86 -11.65 -16.77
CA ARG A 121 -45.40 -11.80 -16.84
C ARG A 121 -44.76 -10.65 -17.61
N MET A 122 -45.36 -10.25 -18.73
CA MET A 122 -44.91 -9.10 -19.51
C MET A 122 -44.96 -7.79 -18.71
N GLN A 123 -46.00 -7.57 -17.91
CA GLN A 123 -46.11 -6.41 -17.03
C GLN A 123 -45.05 -6.40 -15.92
N VAL A 124 -44.75 -7.56 -15.32
CA VAL A 124 -43.67 -7.69 -14.32
C VAL A 124 -42.33 -7.35 -14.96
N LEU A 125 -42.03 -7.90 -16.14
CA LEU A 125 -40.79 -7.59 -16.87
C LEU A 125 -40.68 -6.09 -17.19
N LYS A 126 -41.76 -5.45 -17.65
CA LYS A 126 -41.78 -3.99 -17.88
C LYS A 126 -41.49 -3.20 -16.62
N ARG A 127 -42.08 -3.58 -15.48
CA ARG A 127 -41.79 -2.96 -14.18
C ARG A 127 -40.34 -3.17 -13.75
N GLN A 128 -39.78 -4.36 -13.97
CA GLN A 128 -38.38 -4.66 -13.67
C GLN A 128 -37.44 -3.78 -14.51
N VAL A 129 -37.70 -3.68 -15.81
CA VAL A 129 -36.91 -2.80 -16.71
C VAL A 129 -36.97 -1.35 -16.21
N GLN A 130 -38.17 -0.82 -15.91
CA GLN A 130 -38.31 0.54 -15.38
C GLN A 130 -37.58 0.72 -14.04
N SER A 131 -37.69 -0.25 -13.14
CA SER A 131 -37.01 -0.24 -11.83
C SER A 131 -35.49 -0.18 -12.00
N LEU A 132 -34.94 -0.98 -12.92
CA LEU A 132 -33.51 -0.99 -13.23
C LEU A 132 -33.06 0.33 -13.85
N MET A 133 -33.85 0.91 -14.77
CA MET A 133 -33.56 2.22 -15.35
C MET A 133 -33.56 3.35 -14.31
N VAL A 134 -34.47 3.30 -13.33
CA VAL A 134 -34.48 4.25 -12.21
C VAL A 134 -33.25 4.06 -11.32
N HIS A 135 -32.90 2.81 -11.00
CA HIS A 135 -31.73 2.49 -10.20
C HIS A 135 -30.44 2.97 -10.87
N GLN A 136 -30.30 2.75 -12.19
CA GLN A 136 -29.18 3.24 -12.97
C GLN A 136 -29.03 4.76 -12.89
N ARG A 137 -30.13 5.51 -13.07
CA ARG A 137 -30.12 6.97 -12.91
C ARG A 137 -29.76 7.41 -11.49
N LYS A 138 -30.15 6.64 -10.48
CA LYS A 138 -29.78 6.92 -9.09
C LYS A 138 -28.27 6.76 -8.88
N LEU A 139 -27.68 5.68 -9.38
CA LEU A 139 -26.23 5.46 -9.31
C LEU A 139 -25.45 6.54 -10.07
N GLU A 140 -25.92 6.95 -11.24
CA GLU A 140 -25.34 8.07 -11.98
C GLU A 140 -25.39 9.38 -11.19
N GLY A 141 -26.52 9.65 -10.50
CA GLY A 141 -26.64 10.80 -9.60
C GLY A 141 -25.70 10.73 -8.40
N GLU A 142 -25.56 9.58 -7.76
CA GLU A 142 -24.62 9.37 -6.65
C GLU A 142 -23.17 9.55 -7.10
N LEU A 143 -22.81 9.10 -8.31
CA LEU A 143 -21.48 9.29 -8.88
C LEU A 143 -21.17 10.78 -9.13
N LEU A 144 -22.11 11.51 -9.74
CA LEU A 144 -21.96 12.96 -9.96
C LEU A 144 -21.82 13.72 -8.64
N GLN A 145 -22.57 13.34 -7.61
CA GLN A 145 -22.48 13.95 -6.28
C GLN A 145 -21.10 13.70 -5.64
N ILE A 146 -20.56 12.48 -5.75
CA ILE A 146 -19.22 12.16 -5.24
C ILE A 146 -18.16 12.97 -6.00
N GLU A 147 -18.29 13.09 -7.31
CA GLU A 147 -17.38 13.88 -8.14
C GLU A 147 -17.41 15.36 -7.76
N GLU A 148 -18.60 15.95 -7.58
CA GLU A 148 -18.77 17.32 -7.13
C GLU A 148 -18.09 17.57 -5.77
N GLN A 149 -18.33 16.70 -4.79
CA GLN A 149 -17.70 16.79 -3.47
C GLN A 149 -16.17 16.67 -3.56
N HIS A 150 -15.66 15.80 -4.43
CA HIS A 150 -14.23 15.64 -4.64
C HIS A 150 -13.62 16.91 -5.26
N GLN A 151 -14.24 17.48 -6.30
CA GLN A 151 -13.78 18.73 -6.91
C GLN A 151 -13.83 19.90 -5.94
N GLU A 152 -14.87 19.99 -5.11
CA GLU A 152 -14.97 21.03 -4.09
C GLU A 152 -13.85 20.91 -3.04
N LYS A 153 -13.59 19.69 -2.54
CA LYS A 153 -12.47 19.44 -1.63
C LYS A 153 -11.14 19.81 -2.27
N LYS A 154 -10.91 19.40 -3.52
CA LYS A 154 -9.68 19.74 -4.28
C LYS A 154 -9.51 21.26 -4.40
N ARG A 155 -10.58 21.99 -4.72
CA ARG A 155 -10.56 23.46 -4.78
C ARG A 155 -10.18 24.07 -3.43
N LYS A 156 -10.80 23.62 -2.34
CA LYS A 156 -10.47 24.10 -0.98
C LYS A 156 -9.01 23.82 -0.60
N PHE A 157 -8.47 22.66 -0.97
CA PHE A 157 -7.06 22.33 -0.74
C PHE A 157 -6.12 23.24 -1.54
N LEU A 158 -6.43 23.51 -2.80
CA LEU A 158 -5.65 24.43 -3.63
C LEU A 158 -5.69 25.85 -3.05
N GLU A 159 -6.87 26.36 -2.72
CA GLU A 159 -7.03 27.68 -2.09
C GLU A 159 -6.27 27.79 -0.77
N SER A 160 -6.32 26.75 0.08
CA SER A 160 -5.55 26.69 1.33
C SER A 160 -4.04 26.60 1.10
N THR A 161 -3.61 25.93 0.04
CA THR A 161 -2.19 25.82 -0.32
C THR A 161 -1.68 27.17 -0.84
N ASP A 162 -2.47 27.84 -1.67
CA ASP A 162 -2.14 29.17 -2.19
C ASP A 162 -2.11 30.20 -1.07
N SER A 163 -3.07 30.18 -0.14
CA SER A 163 -3.07 31.07 1.04
C SER A 163 -1.83 30.84 1.90
N PHE A 164 -1.50 29.58 2.20
CA PHE A 164 -0.30 29.22 2.97
C PHE A 164 0.98 29.68 2.25
N ASN A 165 1.10 29.44 0.95
CA ASN A 165 2.27 29.87 0.18
C ASN A 165 2.39 31.40 0.10
N ASN A 166 1.29 32.12 -0.01
CA ASN A 166 1.29 33.58 0.00
C ASN A 166 1.71 34.12 1.36
N GLU A 167 1.22 33.54 2.44
CA GLU A 167 1.61 33.89 3.80
C GLU A 167 3.08 33.57 4.07
N LEU A 168 3.55 32.40 3.63
CA LEU A 168 4.96 32.01 3.70
C LEU A 168 5.86 32.99 2.94
N LYS A 169 5.47 33.42 1.72
CA LYS A 169 6.19 34.44 0.95
C LYS A 169 6.21 35.78 1.67
N SER A 170 5.09 36.20 2.26
CA SER A 170 4.99 37.43 3.04
C SER A 170 5.93 37.39 4.25
N LEU A 171 5.92 36.31 5.02
CA LEU A 171 6.82 36.07 6.15
C LEU A 171 8.29 36.07 5.73
N CYS A 172 8.64 35.41 4.62
CA CYS A 172 9.98 35.42 4.07
C CYS A 172 10.42 36.82 3.64
N SER A 173 9.50 37.66 3.15
CA SER A 173 9.77 39.05 2.77
C SER A 173 9.91 39.98 3.97
N LEU A 174 9.24 39.67 5.09
CA LEU A 174 9.32 40.39 6.35
C LEU A 174 10.56 40.00 7.18
N LYS A 175 11.31 38.97 6.75
CA LYS A 175 12.54 38.54 7.43
C LYS A 175 13.44 39.75 7.64
N VAL A 176 13.62 40.13 8.90
CA VAL A 176 14.52 41.21 9.31
C VAL A 176 15.91 40.83 8.83
N GLU A 177 16.38 41.48 7.76
CA GLU A 177 17.79 41.50 7.42
C GLU A 177 18.49 42.29 8.52
N VAL A 178 18.95 41.56 9.52
CA VAL A 178 19.85 42.09 10.53
C VAL A 178 21.16 42.42 9.83
N GLY A 179 21.29 43.66 9.38
CA GLY A 179 22.51 44.16 8.77
C GLY A 179 23.65 44.04 9.77
N MET A 180 24.55 43.09 9.55
CA MET A 180 25.68 42.80 10.44
C MET A 180 26.52 44.06 10.74
N GLU A 181 26.59 44.99 9.79
CA GLU A 181 27.24 46.30 9.97
C GLU A 181 26.51 47.22 10.96
N LYS A 182 25.17 47.20 11.01
CA LYS A 182 24.41 48.01 11.96
C LYS A 182 24.55 47.46 13.38
N ILE A 183 24.54 46.14 13.53
CA ILE A 183 24.84 45.48 14.81
C ILE A 183 26.28 45.76 15.24
N ALA A 184 27.25 45.63 14.32
CA ALA A 184 28.64 45.91 14.64
C ALA A 184 28.85 47.38 15.03
N ALA A 185 28.17 48.32 14.36
CA ALA A 185 28.21 49.74 14.69
C ALA A 185 27.56 50.05 16.06
N GLU A 186 26.43 49.43 16.39
CA GLU A 186 25.81 49.56 17.72
C GLU A 186 26.69 48.98 18.83
N ILE A 187 27.32 47.82 18.59
CA ILE A 187 28.26 47.22 19.55
C ILE A 187 29.48 48.12 19.74
N ALA A 188 30.07 48.64 18.65
CA ALA A 188 31.22 49.53 18.72
C ALA A 188 30.88 50.86 19.45
N GLN A 189 29.70 51.43 19.19
CA GLN A 189 29.24 52.63 19.92
C GLN A 189 28.99 52.33 21.40
N ALA A 190 28.42 51.17 21.74
CA ALA A 190 28.23 50.75 23.11
C ALA A 190 29.57 50.53 23.85
N GLU A 191 30.56 49.94 23.19
CA GLU A 191 31.92 49.78 23.73
C GLU A 191 32.64 51.12 23.94
N GLU A 192 32.51 52.07 22.99
CA GLU A 192 33.11 53.39 23.13
C GLU A 192 32.47 54.19 24.27
N GLN A 193 31.14 54.12 24.42
CA GLN A 193 30.43 54.72 25.55
C GLN A 193 30.80 54.07 26.88
N ALA A 194 31.00 52.74 26.91
CA ALA A 194 31.47 52.03 28.10
C ALA A 194 32.90 52.46 28.49
N ARG A 195 33.80 52.62 27.50
CA ARG A 195 35.17 53.14 27.74
C ARG A 195 35.18 54.57 28.26
N LYS A 196 34.33 55.45 27.72
CA LYS A 196 34.20 56.84 28.22
C LYS A 196 33.73 56.87 29.68
N ARG A 197 32.69 56.10 30.01
CA ARG A 197 32.20 55.97 31.40
C ARG A 197 33.24 55.36 32.34
N GLN A 198 34.05 54.41 31.87
CA GLN A 198 35.13 53.84 32.68
C GLN A 198 36.26 54.85 32.90
N GLY A 199 36.67 55.59 31.86
CA GLY A 199 37.68 56.65 31.99
C GLY A 199 37.24 57.81 32.89
N GLU A 200 35.95 58.13 32.92
CA GLU A 200 35.38 59.10 33.87
C GLU A 200 35.45 58.58 35.31
N ARG A 201 35.09 57.32 35.57
CA ARG A 201 35.25 56.69 36.90
C ARG A 201 36.70 56.61 37.35
N GLU A 202 37.63 56.35 36.44
CA GLU A 202 39.07 56.31 36.76
C GLU A 202 39.63 57.71 37.06
N LYS A 203 39.14 58.76 36.39
CA LYS A 203 39.48 60.15 36.71
C LYS A 203 38.90 60.61 38.04
N GLU A 204 37.63 60.30 38.32
CA GLU A 204 37.00 60.56 39.61
C GLU A 204 37.70 59.82 40.75
N ALA A 205 38.13 58.56 40.52
CA ALA A 205 38.92 57.81 41.50
C ALA A 205 40.32 58.39 41.71
N ALA A 206 40.97 58.93 40.67
CA ALA A 206 42.27 59.60 40.78
C ALA A 206 42.16 60.96 41.52
N GLU A 207 41.09 61.72 41.30
CA GLU A 207 40.81 62.96 42.03
C GLU A 207 40.45 62.69 43.50
N GLN A 208 39.70 61.62 43.80
CA GLN A 208 39.48 61.17 45.18
C GLN A 208 40.76 60.64 45.84
N ALA A 209 41.68 60.02 45.08
CA ALA A 209 42.98 59.59 45.58
C ALA A 209 43.91 60.79 45.89
N GLU A 210 43.85 61.88 45.12
CA GLU A 210 44.53 63.14 45.47
C GLU A 210 43.92 63.81 46.71
N HIS A 211 42.60 63.76 46.87
CA HIS A 211 41.93 64.32 48.06
C HIS A 211 42.21 63.51 49.35
N SER A 212 42.62 62.24 49.22
CA SER A 212 42.90 61.34 50.34
C SER A 212 44.35 61.43 50.88
N GLN A 213 45.21 62.32 50.36
CA GLN A 213 46.55 62.58 50.94
C GLN A 213 46.57 63.60 52.10
N SER A 214 45.42 64.10 52.56
CA SER A 214 45.32 64.87 53.80
C SER A 214 44.39 64.21 54.83
N GLY A 215 44.97 63.31 55.65
CA GLY A 215 44.47 62.96 56.99
C GLY A 215 43.86 61.55 57.17
N ILE A 216 44.43 60.77 58.11
CA ILE A 216 44.02 59.40 58.51
C ILE A 216 43.22 59.42 59.87
N PRO A 217 42.73 58.30 60.44
CA PRO A 217 41.33 57.98 60.83
C PRO A 217 41.09 58.07 62.37
N PRO A 218 39.96 57.57 62.96
CA PRO A 218 39.90 56.15 63.36
C PRO A 218 38.51 55.44 63.45
N GLU A 219 38.62 54.11 63.37
CA GLU A 219 37.92 52.94 63.98
C GLU A 219 36.48 52.87 64.55
N GLU A 220 35.89 51.71 64.19
CA GLU A 220 35.12 50.69 64.94
C GLU A 220 33.68 50.90 65.46
N GLY A 221 32.85 49.89 65.14
CA GLY A 221 31.54 49.62 65.75
C GLY A 221 30.80 48.45 65.08
N GLN A 222 31.03 47.22 65.58
CA GLN A 222 30.24 46.01 65.28
C GLN A 222 28.78 46.16 65.76
N VAL A 223 27.81 45.46 65.14
CA VAL A 223 26.87 44.50 65.80
C VAL A 223 26.04 43.78 64.72
N ALA A 224 25.98 42.46 64.88
CA ALA A 224 25.17 41.51 64.12
C ALA A 224 23.76 41.30 64.73
N ASN A 225 22.77 41.00 63.89
CA ASN A 225 21.59 40.15 64.16
C ASN A 225 20.94 39.79 62.79
N LYS A 226 20.76 38.53 62.33
CA LYS A 226 19.84 37.45 62.78
C LYS A 226 18.40 37.98 62.94
N THR A 227 17.30 37.45 62.40
CA THR A 227 16.84 36.19 61.75
C THR A 227 15.47 36.58 61.12
N GLU A 228 15.00 36.03 59.99
CA GLU A 228 13.88 35.06 59.87
C GLU A 228 13.65 34.87 58.37
N GLU A 229 13.94 33.69 57.81
CA GLU A 229 12.98 32.60 57.59
C GLU A 229 11.65 33.02 56.95
N LYS A 230 11.55 32.82 55.62
CA LYS A 230 10.39 32.12 55.07
C LYS A 230 10.77 31.33 53.82
N LYS A 231 10.89 30.01 54.01
CA LYS A 231 10.64 29.00 52.98
C LYS A 231 9.22 29.21 52.45
N ASP A 232 9.05 29.06 51.15
CA ASP A 232 7.96 28.26 50.60
C ASP A 232 8.51 27.63 49.31
N ASP A 233 9.01 26.41 49.49
CA ASP A 233 9.16 25.39 48.47
C ASP A 233 7.78 24.74 48.34
N GLU A 234 7.13 24.91 47.20
CA GLU A 234 6.15 23.94 46.76
C GLU A 234 6.42 23.63 45.29
N SER A 235 7.11 22.52 45.13
CA SER A 235 7.29 21.81 43.90
C SER A 235 6.26 20.67 43.79
N ILE A 236 5.97 20.29 42.54
CA ILE A 236 5.36 19.04 42.00
C ILE A 236 3.80 18.93 42.12
N PRO A 237 3.04 18.32 41.15
CA PRO A 237 3.52 17.43 40.10
C PRO A 237 2.97 17.55 38.66
N MET A 238 3.78 17.02 37.73
CA MET A 238 3.31 16.39 36.49
C MET A 238 2.30 15.28 36.80
N GLU A 239 1.17 15.28 36.11
CA GLU A 239 0.32 14.10 35.96
C GLU A 239 0.28 13.72 34.48
N THR A 240 0.87 12.56 34.21
CA THR A 240 0.75 11.76 33.00
C THR A 240 -0.50 10.91 33.08
N GLY A 241 -1.33 10.92 32.03
CA GLY A 241 -2.39 9.93 31.81
C GLY A 241 -3.44 10.51 30.85
N GLY A 242 -3.73 9.96 29.67
CA GLY A 242 -3.66 8.57 29.25
C GLY A 242 -5.06 7.95 29.29
N THR A 243 -5.74 7.98 28.14
CA THR A 243 -6.85 7.09 27.69
C THR A 243 -8.21 7.19 28.40
N PRO A 244 -9.33 6.73 27.79
CA PRO A 244 -9.49 5.87 26.59
C PRO A 244 -9.76 6.60 25.27
#